data_AF-A0A660MJ13-F1
#
_entry.id   AF-A0A660MJ13-F1
#
_cell.length_a   1.000
_cell.length_b   1.000
_cell.length_c   1.000
_cell.angle_alpha   90.00
_cell.angle_beta   90.00
_cell.angle_gamma   90.00
#
_symmetry.space_group_name_H-M   'P 1'
#
loop_
_entity.id
_entity.type
_entity.pdbx_description
1 polymer ?
#
loop_
_entity_poly.entity_id
_entity_poly.type
_entity_poly.pdbx_seq_one_letter_code
_entity_poly.pdbx_strand_id
1 'polypeptide(L)'
;MWRCRMTNLNVTTAADDAPHSAKTETSAADETVVHVDVEAVDALRQSLADGNDAEAAPVSDDAVADAETGRNTGDETDRDNGDAAGAGDTEVTNTATGSNENAVAEADRAESEAGAGTPGLVQVARISRRTADDSAARAEKLRAIKESSRASELRDAEAAVAAPGVVTLTPAEERELRDIAEGEDDLQALRKEKLDEKREQAAMRQARRRVNDAVPSRTLVQRPTYGATRGKVYLHVRDTYAFLLGREANPETHKGYIAGMFAAGKTMRTLVQGHVAGCPYATWYLIQIEEGMAKIREMVKEKEAQAQALVEAATPVRLEPFTSRGPAEVPLDFAASYGFHFADILVRYDNVLRVLQSYLRQGFITQDEYRAIRNPLAKELRRLFRLPQQWRFVGRDAVLQQTNPFLAAEHDMGRLPQEILDGERLPQLV
;
A
#
# COMPACT_ATOMS: atom_id res chain seq x y z
N MET A 1 -23.20 3.87 39.11
CA MET A 1 -23.95 2.97 40.01
C MET A 1 -24.32 1.73 39.20
N TRP A 2 -24.11 0.53 39.76
CA TRP A 2 -24.41 -0.82 39.20
C TRP A 2 -23.43 -1.38 38.17
N ARG A 3 -23.06 -2.67 38.21
CA ARG A 3 -22.60 -3.56 39.28
C ARG A 3 -21.89 -4.72 38.55
N CYS A 4 -20.81 -5.17 39.14
CA CYS A 4 -19.97 -6.31 38.74
C CYS A 4 -20.77 -7.63 38.65
N ARG A 5 -20.37 -8.54 37.74
CA ARG A 5 -20.60 -9.98 37.93
C ARG A 5 -19.44 -10.80 37.38
N MET A 6 -18.57 -11.22 38.30
CA MET A 6 -17.63 -12.33 38.14
C MET A 6 -18.39 -13.66 38.11
N THR A 7 -17.90 -14.63 37.36
CA THR A 7 -18.21 -16.05 37.55
C THR A 7 -16.90 -16.83 37.58
N ASN A 8 -16.50 -17.20 38.81
CA ASN A 8 -15.59 -18.30 39.09
C ASN A 8 -16.41 -19.58 39.16
N LEU A 9 -15.93 -20.65 38.52
CA LEU A 9 -16.42 -22.01 38.68
C LEU A 9 -15.22 -22.89 39.01
N ASN A 10 -15.21 -23.43 40.23
CA ASN A 10 -14.33 -24.50 40.67
C ASN A 10 -15.11 -25.35 41.67
N VAL A 11 -15.33 -26.65 41.39
CA VAL A 11 -15.87 -27.63 42.35
C VAL A 11 -15.34 -29.07 42.03
N THR A 12 -14.53 -29.58 42.98
CA THR A 12 -14.36 -30.97 43.53
C THR A 12 -13.88 -32.13 42.63
N THR A 13 -12.68 -32.71 42.84
CA THR A 13 -12.15 -33.68 43.86
C THR A 13 -12.55 -35.15 43.67
N ALA A 14 -11.54 -36.02 43.47
CA ALA A 14 -11.51 -37.40 43.93
C ALA A 14 -10.06 -37.75 44.37
N ALA A 15 -9.95 -38.42 45.51
CA ALA A 15 -8.73 -38.73 46.25
C ALA A 15 -8.16 -40.12 45.89
N ASP A 16 -6.85 -40.30 46.04
CA ASP A 16 -6.26 -41.52 46.64
C ASP A 16 -4.78 -41.29 47.04
N ASP A 17 -4.53 -41.54 48.33
CA ASP A 17 -3.37 -42.01 49.09
C ASP A 17 -1.89 -41.62 48.81
N ALA A 18 -1.24 -41.22 49.92
CA ALA A 18 0.17 -40.85 50.15
C ALA A 18 1.10 -42.10 50.31
N PRO A 19 2.47 -42.04 50.52
CA PRO A 19 3.21 -41.01 51.26
C PRO A 19 4.63 -40.58 50.78
N HIS A 20 5.02 -39.40 51.26
CA HIS A 20 6.34 -38.88 51.64
C HIS A 20 7.63 -39.29 50.87
N SER A 21 8.29 -38.31 50.25
CA SER A 21 9.61 -37.84 50.72
C SER A 21 9.90 -36.43 50.21
N ALA A 22 10.48 -35.62 51.10
CA ALA A 22 10.81 -34.22 50.88
C ALA A 22 11.94 -34.03 49.86
N LYS A 23 11.82 -32.98 49.04
CA LYS A 23 12.94 -32.12 48.60
C LYS A 23 12.37 -30.80 48.09
N THR A 24 12.63 -29.76 48.88
CA THR A 24 12.54 -28.35 48.52
C THR A 24 13.54 -28.05 47.40
N GLU A 25 13.04 -27.65 46.23
CA GLU A 25 13.80 -26.88 45.26
C GLU A 25 12.99 -25.64 44.90
N THR A 26 13.48 -24.51 45.39
CA THR A 26 13.05 -23.16 45.07
C THR A 26 13.34 -22.91 43.58
N SER A 27 12.29 -22.80 42.77
CA SER A 27 12.39 -22.40 41.37
C SER A 27 12.85 -20.94 41.31
N ALA A 28 14.11 -20.74 40.92
CA ALA A 28 14.64 -19.45 40.54
C ALA A 28 13.95 -18.99 39.25
N ALA A 29 13.29 -17.84 39.31
CA ALA A 29 12.90 -17.09 38.14
C ALA A 29 14.18 -16.67 37.40
N ASP A 30 14.25 -17.05 36.13
CA ASP A 30 15.32 -16.72 35.20
C ASP A 30 15.25 -15.21 34.91
N GLU A 31 15.95 -14.43 35.72
CA GLU A 31 16.22 -13.02 35.48
C GLU A 31 17.33 -12.94 34.42
N THR A 32 16.93 -12.88 33.15
CA THR A 32 17.87 -12.60 32.06
C THR A 32 18.35 -11.16 32.20
N VAL A 33 19.41 -10.98 32.97
CA VAL A 33 20.20 -9.74 33.00
C VAL A 33 20.79 -9.58 31.60
N VAL A 34 20.23 -8.67 30.82
CA VAL A 34 20.87 -8.17 29.60
C VAL A 34 22.14 -7.47 30.08
N HIS A 35 23.28 -8.13 29.91
CA HIS A 35 24.58 -7.52 30.18
C HIS A 35 24.74 -6.34 29.23
N VAL A 36 24.61 -5.13 29.78
CA VAL A 36 24.90 -3.88 29.08
C VAL A 36 26.38 -3.86 28.77
N ASP A 37 26.74 -3.86 27.49
CA ASP A 37 28.11 -3.73 27.05
C ASP A 37 28.50 -2.23 27.15
N VAL A 38 28.89 -1.81 28.36
CA VAL A 38 29.30 -0.43 28.66
C VAL A 38 30.46 -0.01 27.75
N GLU A 39 31.33 -0.94 27.35
CA GLU A 39 32.42 -0.68 26.41
C GLU A 39 31.90 -0.30 25.02
N ALA A 40 30.79 -0.88 24.55
CA ALA A 40 30.18 -0.50 23.28
C ALA A 40 29.56 0.91 23.31
N VAL A 41 28.99 1.31 24.45
CA VAL A 41 28.44 2.67 24.65
C VAL A 41 29.58 3.69 24.76
N ASP A 42 30.64 3.36 25.49
CA ASP A 42 31.81 4.22 25.61
C ASP A 42 32.57 4.30 24.28
N ALA A 43 32.68 3.22 23.51
CA ALA A 43 33.23 3.24 22.15
C ALA A 43 32.38 4.12 21.21
N LEU A 44 31.05 4.11 21.34
CA LEU A 44 30.19 5.02 20.59
C LEU A 44 30.48 6.48 20.96
N ARG A 45 30.52 6.80 22.26
CA ARG A 45 30.83 8.14 22.76
C ARG A 45 32.23 8.60 22.36
N GLN A 46 33.21 7.70 22.36
CA GLN A 46 34.58 7.97 21.99
C GLN A 46 34.72 8.16 20.47
N SER A 47 34.03 7.35 19.66
CA SER A 47 33.96 7.54 18.21
C SER A 47 33.31 8.88 17.81
N LEU A 48 32.40 9.39 18.64
CA LEU A 48 31.78 10.71 18.47
C LEU A 48 32.70 11.85 18.93
N ALA A 49 33.53 11.63 19.95
CA ALA A 49 34.51 12.60 20.44
C ALA A 49 35.70 12.76 19.48
N ASP A 50 36.19 11.65 18.90
CA ASP A 50 37.35 11.63 17.99
C ASP A 50 37.03 12.20 16.58
N GLY A 51 35.74 12.35 16.23
CA GLY A 51 35.29 12.91 14.96
C GLY A 51 35.42 14.44 14.82
N ASN A 52 35.87 15.15 15.86
CA ASN A 52 35.87 16.62 15.89
C ASN A 52 37.19 17.30 15.46
N ASP A 53 38.27 16.56 15.16
CA ASP A 53 39.59 17.14 14.85
C ASP A 53 40.05 16.96 13.38
N ALA A 54 39.17 16.54 12.46
CA ALA A 54 39.50 16.40 11.04
C ALA A 54 38.76 17.40 10.15
N GLU A 55 39.47 18.49 9.81
CA GLU A 55 39.35 19.32 8.61
C GLU A 55 37.97 19.44 7.94
N ALA A 56 37.28 20.54 8.27
CA ALA A 56 36.04 20.97 7.64
C ALA A 56 36.24 21.28 6.13
N ALA A 57 35.84 20.34 5.28
CA ALA A 57 35.45 20.60 3.89
C ALA A 57 33.91 20.48 3.77
N PRO A 58 33.24 21.32 2.98
CA PRO A 58 31.78 21.47 3.06
C PRO A 58 31.08 20.27 2.40
N VAL A 59 30.60 19.34 3.23
CA VAL A 59 29.56 18.40 2.82
C VAL A 59 28.22 19.06 3.14
N SER A 60 27.48 19.43 2.10
CA SER A 60 26.14 20.00 2.18
C SER A 60 25.14 18.98 2.72
N ASP A 61 25.12 18.83 4.04
CA ASP A 61 24.16 18.01 4.78
C ASP A 61 22.96 18.88 5.20
N ASP A 62 22.11 19.23 4.23
CA ASP A 62 20.88 19.99 4.47
C ASP A 62 19.77 19.06 4.99
N ALA A 63 19.80 18.84 6.30
CA ALA A 63 18.65 18.40 7.09
C ALA A 63 18.43 19.35 8.27
N VAL A 64 18.16 20.63 7.96
CA VAL A 64 17.42 21.52 8.86
C VAL A 64 15.94 21.35 8.53
N ALA A 65 15.24 20.61 9.37
CA ALA A 65 13.81 20.82 9.55
C ALA A 65 13.70 21.99 10.54
N ASP A 66 13.36 23.17 10.03
CA ASP A 66 12.92 24.28 10.87
C ASP A 66 11.71 23.83 11.68
N ALA A 67 11.94 23.57 12.96
CA ALA A 67 10.93 23.62 13.98
C ALA A 67 11.25 24.87 14.80
N GLU A 68 10.59 25.97 14.46
CA GLU A 68 10.58 27.16 15.30
C GLU A 68 10.18 26.78 16.72
N THR A 69 11.13 26.87 17.64
CA THR A 69 10.87 26.96 19.08
C THR A 69 10.26 28.32 19.37
N GLY A 70 8.95 28.44 19.19
CA GLY A 70 8.16 29.50 19.81
C GLY A 70 7.99 29.20 21.30
N ARG A 71 8.86 29.76 22.14
CA ARG A 71 8.51 30.04 23.54
C ARG A 71 7.30 30.97 23.52
N ASN A 72 6.19 30.59 24.13
CA ASN A 72 5.22 31.59 24.59
C ASN A 72 4.91 31.34 26.06
N THR A 73 5.51 32.18 26.89
CA THR A 73 5.19 32.44 28.28
C THR A 73 4.04 33.44 28.33
N GLY A 74 2.95 33.07 29.01
CA GLY A 74 1.93 33.89 29.68
C GLY A 74 1.43 35.19 29.05
N ASP A 75 0.12 35.33 28.91
CA ASP A 75 -0.59 36.38 29.67
C ASP A 75 -2.08 36.06 29.80
N GLU A 76 -2.59 36.22 31.01
CA GLU A 76 -4.01 36.23 31.36
C GLU A 76 -4.59 37.60 30.99
N THR A 77 -5.73 37.65 30.32
CA THR A 77 -6.71 38.70 30.60
C THR A 77 -8.13 38.22 30.32
N ASP A 78 -8.92 38.21 31.39
CA ASP A 78 -10.37 38.35 31.38
C ASP A 78 -10.82 39.52 30.49
N ARG A 79 -11.93 39.30 29.76
CA ARG A 79 -13.17 40.09 29.93
C ARG A 79 -14.35 39.59 29.09
N ASP A 80 -15.49 39.60 29.76
CA ASP A 80 -16.87 39.33 29.36
C ASP A 80 -17.40 40.06 28.11
N ASN A 81 -18.27 39.36 27.39
CA ASN A 81 -19.66 39.70 27.01
C ASN A 81 -20.06 38.76 25.85
N GLY A 82 -21.19 38.07 25.80
CA GLY A 82 -22.49 38.34 26.39
C GLY A 82 -23.54 38.32 25.26
N ASP A 83 -24.36 37.26 25.25
CA ASP A 83 -25.70 37.12 24.66
C ASP A 83 -25.96 37.21 23.13
N ALA A 84 -26.55 36.14 22.57
CA ALA A 84 -28.00 36.05 22.27
C ALA A 84 -28.32 35.12 21.08
N ALA A 85 -29.09 34.06 21.41
CA ALA A 85 -30.21 33.42 20.70
C ALA A 85 -30.36 33.49 19.15
N GLY A 86 -30.72 32.34 18.56
CA GLY A 86 -31.44 32.31 17.28
C GLY A 86 -31.58 30.92 16.66
N ALA A 87 -32.73 30.29 16.89
CA ALA A 87 -33.14 29.00 16.30
C ALA A 87 -33.27 29.03 14.77
N GLY A 88 -33.22 27.86 14.13
CA GLY A 88 -33.63 27.69 12.74
C GLY A 88 -33.27 26.32 12.17
N ASP A 89 -34.15 25.34 12.37
CA ASP A 89 -34.22 24.10 11.58
C ASP A 89 -34.38 24.41 10.09
N THR A 90 -33.60 23.77 9.22
CA THR A 90 -34.13 23.35 7.91
C THR A 90 -33.36 22.16 7.34
N GLU A 91 -34.04 21.02 7.41
CA GLU A 91 -34.03 19.85 6.56
C GLU A 91 -33.42 20.04 5.14
N VAL A 92 -32.38 19.24 4.82
CA VAL A 92 -31.90 19.05 3.45
C VAL A 92 -32.30 17.66 2.98
N THR A 93 -33.45 17.59 2.33
CA THR A 93 -33.84 16.50 1.42
C THR A 93 -33.83 17.04 0.00
N ASN A 94 -33.14 16.34 -0.91
CA ASN A 94 -33.46 16.14 -2.33
C ASN A 94 -32.27 15.36 -2.93
N THR A 95 -32.34 14.09 -3.34
CA THR A 95 -33.15 13.41 -4.39
C THR A 95 -33.27 14.13 -5.72
N ALA A 96 -32.98 13.34 -6.77
CA ALA A 96 -33.30 13.46 -8.19
C ALA A 96 -32.33 14.29 -9.05
N THR A 97 -31.63 13.67 -10.01
CA THR A 97 -32.09 13.50 -11.42
C THR A 97 -32.13 14.86 -12.09
N GLY A 98 -31.24 15.24 -12.99
CA GLY A 98 -30.93 14.57 -14.25
C GLY A 98 -31.20 15.58 -15.38
N SER A 99 -30.49 15.41 -16.49
CA SER A 99 -30.77 16.02 -17.79
C SER A 99 -30.24 17.44 -18.05
N ASN A 100 -29.03 17.38 -18.58
CA ASN A 100 -28.42 18.22 -19.61
C ASN A 100 -29.42 18.78 -20.65
N GLU A 101 -29.44 20.11 -20.81
CA GLU A 101 -30.01 20.78 -21.98
C GLU A 101 -28.92 21.59 -22.69
N ASN A 102 -28.86 21.34 -23.99
CA ASN A 102 -27.87 21.79 -24.96
C ASN A 102 -28.35 23.14 -25.52
N ALA A 103 -27.65 24.24 -25.25
CA ALA A 103 -27.96 25.53 -25.83
C ALA A 103 -27.23 25.70 -27.18
N VAL A 104 -28.03 25.68 -28.25
CA VAL A 104 -27.67 26.07 -29.61
C VAL A 104 -27.54 27.59 -29.66
N ALA A 105 -26.41 28.10 -30.13
CA ALA A 105 -26.27 29.49 -30.56
C ALA A 105 -25.67 29.52 -31.96
N GLU A 106 -26.51 29.94 -32.89
CA GLU A 106 -26.29 30.19 -34.30
C GLU A 106 -25.51 31.52 -34.46
N ALA A 107 -24.46 31.54 -35.29
CA ALA A 107 -23.98 32.75 -35.94
C ALA A 107 -23.24 32.39 -37.22
N ASP A 108 -23.77 32.92 -38.32
CA ASP A 108 -23.43 32.61 -39.69
C ASP A 108 -22.59 33.75 -40.31
N ARG A 109 -21.73 33.38 -41.28
CA ARG A 109 -20.96 34.20 -42.25
C ARG A 109 -19.60 34.83 -41.86
N ALA A 110 -18.54 34.30 -42.48
CA ALA A 110 -17.80 34.98 -43.56
C ALA A 110 -16.79 34.01 -44.22
N GLU A 111 -16.76 33.97 -45.56
CA GLU A 111 -15.76 33.23 -46.35
C GLU A 111 -14.45 34.02 -46.54
N SER A 112 -13.40 33.25 -46.84
CA SER A 112 -12.06 33.60 -47.39
C SER A 112 -11.05 34.26 -46.43
N GLU A 113 -9.95 33.57 -46.12
CA GLU A 113 -8.70 33.51 -46.91
C GLU A 113 -7.67 32.60 -46.22
N ALA A 114 -6.74 32.05 -47.01
CA ALA A 114 -5.72 31.10 -46.60
C ALA A 114 -4.67 31.72 -45.65
N GLY A 115 -4.28 30.99 -44.60
CA GLY A 115 -3.15 31.36 -43.73
C GLY A 115 -2.83 30.38 -42.61
N ALA A 116 -1.75 29.61 -42.80
CA ALA A 116 -0.83 29.02 -41.81
C ALA A 116 -1.35 28.56 -40.41
N GLY A 117 -1.42 27.24 -40.23
CA GLY A 117 -0.97 26.47 -39.06
C GLY A 117 -1.32 26.94 -37.64
N THR A 118 -2.45 26.48 -37.10
CA THR A 118 -2.78 26.63 -35.66
C THR A 118 -2.67 25.28 -34.93
N PRO A 119 -1.74 25.10 -33.97
CA PRO A 119 -1.45 23.80 -33.33
C PRO A 119 -2.44 23.36 -32.22
N GLY A 120 -3.54 24.10 -31.99
CA GLY A 120 -4.45 23.86 -30.85
C GLY A 120 -5.52 22.78 -31.07
N LEU A 121 -6.07 22.63 -32.28
CA LEU A 121 -7.19 21.69 -32.54
C LEU A 121 -6.77 20.22 -32.50
N VAL A 122 -5.52 19.91 -32.84
CA VAL A 122 -4.96 18.54 -32.79
C VAL A 122 -4.77 18.08 -31.34
N GLN A 123 -4.46 18.99 -30.41
CA GLN A 123 -4.29 18.67 -29.00
C GLN A 123 -5.63 18.35 -28.32
N VAL A 124 -6.68 19.14 -28.58
CA VAL A 124 -8.02 18.90 -27.99
C VAL A 124 -8.63 17.58 -28.48
N ALA A 125 -8.46 17.25 -29.76
CA ALA A 125 -8.90 15.96 -30.31
C ALA A 125 -8.11 14.76 -29.73
N ARG A 126 -6.80 14.92 -29.49
CA ARG A 126 -5.96 13.88 -28.86
C ARG A 126 -6.28 13.67 -27.38
N ILE A 127 -6.60 14.74 -26.64
CA ILE A 127 -7.03 14.67 -25.24
C ILE A 127 -8.40 13.99 -25.14
N SER A 128 -9.33 14.34 -26.03
CA SER A 128 -10.66 13.71 -26.10
C SER A 128 -10.61 12.22 -26.47
N ARG A 129 -9.70 11.84 -27.38
CA ARG A 129 -9.50 10.43 -27.74
C ARG A 129 -8.87 9.63 -26.60
N ARG A 130 -7.85 10.17 -25.90
CA ARG A 130 -7.25 9.53 -24.72
C ARG A 130 -8.24 9.32 -23.56
N THR A 131 -9.10 10.31 -23.29
CA THR A 131 -10.11 10.19 -22.24
C THR A 131 -11.21 9.18 -22.59
N ALA A 132 -11.58 9.08 -23.88
CA ALA A 132 -12.47 8.04 -24.37
C ALA A 132 -11.83 6.64 -24.27
N ASP A 133 -10.56 6.50 -24.68
CA ASP A 133 -9.80 5.24 -24.59
C ASP A 133 -9.63 4.79 -23.12
N ASP A 134 -9.33 5.71 -22.20
CA ASP A 134 -9.26 5.43 -20.76
C ASP A 134 -10.62 5.02 -20.17
N SER A 135 -11.71 5.64 -20.65
CA SER A 135 -13.08 5.29 -20.23
C SER A 135 -13.51 3.90 -20.74
N ALA A 136 -13.13 3.56 -21.98
CA ALA A 136 -13.37 2.25 -22.57
C ALA A 136 -12.55 1.16 -21.88
N ALA A 137 -11.26 1.41 -21.62
CA ALA A 137 -10.40 0.51 -20.85
C ALA A 137 -10.90 0.31 -19.41
N ARG A 138 -11.44 1.36 -18.78
CA ARG A 138 -12.08 1.25 -17.46
C ARG A 138 -13.38 0.44 -17.51
N ALA A 139 -14.19 0.62 -18.54
CA ALA A 139 -15.42 -0.14 -18.74
C ALA A 139 -15.14 -1.64 -18.98
N GLU A 140 -14.13 -1.94 -19.80
CA GLU A 140 -13.67 -3.31 -20.05
C GLU A 140 -13.14 -3.97 -18.76
N LYS A 141 -12.33 -3.24 -17.99
CA LYS A 141 -11.85 -3.71 -16.68
C LYS A 141 -13.00 -3.98 -15.70
N LEU A 142 -14.03 -3.13 -15.68
CA LEU A 142 -15.23 -3.35 -14.85
C LEU A 142 -16.02 -4.58 -15.32
N ARG A 143 -16.09 -4.84 -16.64
CA ARG A 143 -16.71 -6.07 -17.18
C ARG A 143 -15.92 -7.31 -16.77
N ALA A 144 -14.60 -7.30 -16.89
CA ALA A 144 -13.74 -8.40 -16.44
C ALA A 144 -13.84 -8.65 -14.92
N ILE A 145 -14.01 -7.60 -14.11
CA ILE A 145 -14.27 -7.75 -12.66
C ILE A 145 -15.64 -8.40 -12.41
N LYS A 146 -16.67 -8.03 -13.17
CA LYS A 146 -18.00 -8.66 -13.08
C LYS A 146 -17.97 -10.13 -13.51
N GLU A 147 -17.28 -10.45 -14.60
CA GLU A 147 -17.11 -11.82 -15.08
C GLU A 147 -16.33 -12.70 -14.10
N SER A 148 -15.26 -12.15 -13.50
CA SER A 148 -14.50 -12.84 -12.45
C SER A 148 -15.24 -12.96 -11.11
N SER A 149 -16.34 -12.23 -10.91
CA SER A 149 -17.23 -12.37 -9.75
C SER A 149 -18.31 -13.45 -9.90
N ARG A 150 -18.54 -13.97 -11.12
CA ARG A 150 -19.47 -15.10 -11.35
C ARG A 150 -18.94 -16.38 -10.72
N ALA A 151 -19.80 -17.26 -10.22
CA ALA A 151 -19.38 -18.56 -9.69
C ALA A 151 -18.69 -19.43 -10.75
N SER A 152 -17.73 -20.27 -10.35
CA SER A 152 -17.00 -21.18 -11.26
C SER A 152 -17.96 -22.10 -12.01
N GLU A 153 -18.97 -22.60 -11.30
CA GLU A 153 -19.99 -23.51 -11.81
C GLU A 153 -20.85 -22.85 -12.90
N LEU A 154 -21.09 -21.53 -12.77
CA LEU A 154 -21.81 -20.72 -13.74
C LEU A 154 -20.94 -20.43 -14.96
N ARG A 155 -19.66 -20.10 -14.78
CA ARG A 155 -18.72 -19.89 -15.89
C ARG A 155 -18.51 -21.16 -16.71
N ASP A 156 -18.33 -22.29 -16.04
CA ASP A 156 -18.19 -23.59 -16.69
C ASP A 156 -19.46 -24.01 -17.43
N ALA A 157 -20.63 -23.60 -16.93
CA ALA A 157 -21.91 -23.84 -17.59
C ALA A 157 -22.12 -22.91 -18.79
N GLU A 158 -21.78 -21.62 -18.67
CA GLU A 158 -21.79 -20.66 -19.78
C GLU A 158 -20.84 -21.13 -20.91
N ALA A 159 -19.64 -21.58 -20.56
CA ALA A 159 -18.68 -22.14 -21.52
C ALA A 159 -19.21 -23.40 -22.22
N ALA A 160 -19.90 -24.28 -21.48
CA ALA A 160 -20.52 -25.49 -22.04
C ALA A 160 -21.68 -25.19 -22.99
N VAL A 161 -22.47 -24.15 -22.68
CA VAL A 161 -23.65 -23.73 -23.44
C VAL A 161 -23.30 -22.82 -24.64
N ALA A 162 -22.13 -22.17 -24.60
CA ALA A 162 -21.62 -21.34 -25.69
C ALA A 162 -21.21 -22.13 -26.94
N ALA A 163 -21.03 -23.46 -26.84
CA ALA A 163 -20.69 -24.29 -27.99
C ALA A 163 -21.79 -24.24 -29.08
N PRO A 164 -21.40 -24.13 -30.37
CA PRO A 164 -22.35 -23.99 -31.46
C PRO A 164 -23.29 -25.21 -31.53
N GLY A 165 -24.60 -24.94 -31.61
CA GLY A 165 -25.64 -25.97 -31.73
C GLY A 165 -26.22 -26.52 -30.41
N VAL A 166 -25.71 -26.09 -29.24
CA VAL A 166 -26.24 -26.54 -27.94
C VAL A 166 -27.58 -25.88 -27.58
N VAL A 167 -27.79 -24.63 -28.01
CA VAL A 167 -29.03 -23.89 -27.80
C VAL A 167 -29.53 -23.36 -29.13
N THR A 168 -30.75 -23.73 -29.50
CA THR A 168 -31.41 -23.33 -30.74
C THR A 168 -32.77 -22.71 -30.46
N LEU A 169 -33.19 -21.80 -31.35
CA LEU A 169 -34.55 -21.28 -31.37
C LEU A 169 -35.48 -22.34 -31.96
N THR A 170 -36.68 -22.41 -31.41
CA THR A 170 -37.72 -23.26 -31.95
C THR A 170 -38.36 -22.59 -33.17
N PRO A 171 -38.92 -23.37 -34.12
CA PRO A 171 -39.58 -22.81 -35.29
C PRO A 171 -40.79 -21.89 -34.99
N ALA A 172 -41.34 -21.94 -33.77
CA ALA A 172 -42.43 -21.07 -33.34
C ALA A 172 -41.90 -19.69 -32.90
N GLU A 173 -40.83 -19.66 -32.11
CA GLU A 173 -40.18 -18.42 -31.67
C GLU A 173 -39.57 -17.67 -32.86
N GLU A 174 -39.04 -18.38 -33.86
CA GLU A 174 -38.55 -17.74 -35.09
C GLU A 174 -39.66 -17.05 -35.92
N ARG A 175 -40.90 -17.52 -35.80
CA ARG A 175 -42.07 -16.87 -36.43
C ARG A 175 -42.50 -15.65 -35.62
N GLU A 176 -42.61 -15.80 -34.30
CA GLU A 176 -42.95 -14.71 -33.40
C GLU A 176 -41.98 -13.52 -33.52
N LEU A 177 -40.67 -13.79 -33.61
CA LEU A 177 -39.67 -12.75 -33.84
C LEU A 177 -39.83 -12.07 -35.20
N ARG A 178 -40.27 -12.82 -36.23
CA ARG A 178 -40.52 -12.29 -37.57
C ARG A 178 -41.75 -11.40 -37.61
N ASP A 179 -42.77 -11.73 -36.83
CA ASP A 179 -44.02 -10.97 -36.76
C ASP A 179 -43.84 -9.63 -36.01
N ILE A 180 -42.80 -9.53 -35.16
CA ILE A 180 -42.50 -8.34 -34.35
C ILE A 180 -41.41 -7.45 -34.99
N ALA A 181 -40.54 -8.01 -35.84
CA ALA A 181 -39.43 -7.25 -36.43
C ALA A 181 -39.89 -6.23 -37.48
N GLU A 182 -39.38 -5.00 -37.40
CA GLU A 182 -39.67 -3.91 -38.35
C GLU A 182 -38.78 -3.96 -39.61
N GLY A 183 -37.76 -4.83 -39.62
CA GLY A 183 -36.84 -5.04 -40.75
C GLY A 183 -35.97 -6.30 -40.61
N GLU A 184 -35.14 -6.60 -41.63
CA GLU A 184 -34.24 -7.77 -41.60
C GLU A 184 -33.12 -7.62 -40.56
N ASP A 185 -32.60 -6.41 -40.37
CA ASP A 185 -31.58 -6.11 -39.36
C ASP A 185 -32.14 -6.25 -37.94
N ASP A 186 -33.37 -5.77 -37.71
CA ASP A 186 -34.08 -5.91 -36.43
C ASP A 186 -34.42 -7.36 -36.11
N LEU A 187 -34.81 -8.15 -37.12
CA LEU A 187 -35.05 -9.59 -36.97
C LEU A 187 -33.77 -10.34 -36.55
N GLN A 188 -32.62 -9.97 -37.12
CA GLN A 188 -31.34 -10.55 -36.75
C GLN A 188 -30.94 -10.16 -35.32
N ALA A 189 -31.18 -8.90 -34.92
CA ALA A 189 -30.92 -8.43 -33.57
C ALA A 189 -31.80 -9.17 -32.53
N LEU A 190 -33.11 -9.27 -32.78
CA LEU A 190 -34.06 -9.98 -31.92
C LEU A 190 -33.76 -11.47 -31.80
N ARG A 191 -33.35 -12.12 -32.90
CA ARG A 191 -32.90 -13.52 -32.87
C ARG A 191 -31.68 -13.71 -32.00
N LYS A 192 -30.69 -12.82 -32.12
CA LYS A 192 -29.47 -12.88 -31.33
C LYS A 192 -29.78 -12.71 -29.85
N GLU A 193 -30.60 -11.72 -29.49
CA GLU A 193 -31.04 -11.48 -28.12
C GLU A 193 -31.77 -12.70 -27.52
N LYS A 194 -32.73 -13.27 -28.25
CA LYS A 194 -33.44 -14.49 -27.79
C LYS A 194 -32.55 -15.71 -27.64
N LEU A 195 -31.56 -15.86 -28.53
CA LEU A 195 -30.60 -16.95 -28.44
C LEU A 195 -29.71 -16.76 -27.20
N ASP A 196 -29.29 -15.53 -26.92
CA ASP A 196 -28.49 -15.19 -25.74
C ASP A 196 -29.30 -15.38 -24.44
N GLU A 197 -30.57 -14.96 -24.37
CA GLU A 197 -31.48 -15.24 -23.24
C GLU A 197 -31.57 -16.75 -22.96
N LYS A 198 -31.75 -17.57 -24.01
CA LYS A 198 -31.83 -19.02 -23.87
C LYS A 198 -30.52 -19.64 -23.40
N ARG A 199 -29.39 -19.12 -23.86
CA ARG A 199 -28.05 -19.54 -23.41
C ARG A 199 -27.87 -19.23 -21.93
N GLU A 200 -28.23 -18.04 -21.48
CA GLU A 200 -28.16 -17.67 -20.06
C GLU A 200 -29.06 -18.57 -19.20
N GLN A 201 -30.29 -18.84 -19.63
CA GLN A 201 -31.20 -19.74 -18.92
C GLN A 201 -30.71 -21.20 -18.90
N ALA A 202 -30.10 -21.69 -19.98
CA ALA A 202 -29.52 -23.02 -20.04
C ALA A 202 -28.27 -23.13 -19.14
N ALA A 203 -27.41 -22.11 -19.17
CA ALA A 203 -26.23 -22.02 -18.33
C ALA A 203 -26.60 -21.96 -16.84
N MET A 204 -27.60 -21.14 -16.47
CA MET A 204 -28.06 -21.05 -15.08
C MET A 204 -28.72 -22.35 -14.60
N ARG A 205 -29.46 -23.06 -15.46
CA ARG A 205 -30.01 -24.39 -15.16
C ARG A 205 -28.91 -25.43 -14.94
N GLN A 206 -27.88 -25.44 -15.78
CA GLN A 206 -26.75 -26.34 -15.66
C GLN A 206 -25.89 -26.03 -14.43
N ALA A 207 -25.70 -24.74 -14.10
CA ALA A 207 -25.00 -24.31 -12.90
C ALA A 207 -25.75 -24.69 -11.61
N ARG A 208 -27.07 -24.52 -11.58
CA ARG A 208 -27.92 -24.95 -10.45
C ARG A 208 -27.82 -26.44 -10.16
N ARG A 209 -27.74 -27.28 -11.20
CA ARG A 209 -27.58 -28.74 -11.03
C ARG A 209 -26.26 -29.16 -10.39
N ARG A 210 -25.25 -28.28 -10.40
CA ARG A 210 -23.93 -28.54 -9.81
C ARG A 210 -23.83 -28.12 -8.35
N VAL A 211 -24.83 -27.39 -7.82
CA VAL A 211 -24.88 -26.94 -6.44
C VAL A 211 -26.07 -27.56 -5.71
N ASN A 212 -26.09 -27.43 -4.39
CA ASN A 212 -27.22 -27.91 -3.57
C ASN A 212 -28.50 -27.11 -3.90
N ASP A 213 -29.63 -27.80 -4.03
CA ASP A 213 -30.96 -27.24 -4.34
C ASP A 213 -31.40 -26.15 -3.35
N ALA A 214 -30.90 -26.18 -2.11
CA ALA A 214 -31.16 -25.16 -1.10
C ALA A 214 -30.46 -23.81 -1.37
N VAL A 215 -29.50 -23.75 -2.31
CA VAL A 215 -28.71 -22.55 -2.61
C VAL A 215 -29.47 -21.63 -3.57
N PRO A 216 -29.78 -20.37 -3.18
CA PRO A 216 -30.46 -19.43 -4.07
C PRO A 216 -29.67 -19.14 -5.36
N SER A 217 -30.33 -18.89 -6.49
CA SER A 217 -29.62 -18.49 -7.73
C SER A 217 -28.82 -17.21 -7.58
N ARG A 218 -29.25 -16.29 -6.71
CA ARG A 218 -28.55 -15.02 -6.49
C ARG A 218 -27.12 -15.23 -5.99
N THR A 219 -26.87 -16.25 -5.18
CA THR A 219 -25.52 -16.56 -4.67
C THR A 219 -24.58 -17.16 -5.74
N LEU A 220 -25.12 -17.67 -6.85
CA LEU A 220 -24.31 -18.11 -8.01
C LEU A 220 -23.84 -16.93 -8.87
N VAL A 221 -24.60 -15.84 -8.85
CA VAL A 221 -24.31 -14.62 -9.60
C VAL A 221 -23.43 -13.66 -8.79
N GLN A 222 -23.65 -13.60 -7.48
CA GLN A 222 -22.97 -12.68 -6.58
C GLN A 222 -22.05 -13.43 -5.62
N ARG A 223 -20.82 -13.69 -6.06
CA ARG A 223 -19.75 -14.16 -5.16
C ARG A 223 -19.04 -12.93 -4.55
N PRO A 224 -18.62 -12.99 -3.28
CA PRO A 224 -17.69 -12.02 -2.76
C PRO A 224 -16.43 -11.98 -3.64
N THR A 225 -16.14 -10.83 -4.23
CA THR A 225 -14.88 -10.58 -4.94
C THR A 225 -13.74 -10.52 -3.91
N TYR A 226 -12.51 -10.82 -4.33
CA TYR A 226 -11.31 -10.62 -3.50
C TYR A 226 -11.33 -9.23 -2.84
N GLY A 227 -11.31 -9.21 -1.51
CA GLY A 227 -11.24 -7.98 -0.73
C GLY A 227 -9.84 -7.40 -0.80
N ALA A 228 -9.73 -6.07 -0.90
CA ALA A 228 -8.44 -5.40 -0.74
C ALA A 228 -8.01 -5.50 0.73
N THR A 229 -6.80 -6.00 0.97
CA THR A 229 -6.19 -5.92 2.30
C THR A 229 -6.03 -4.46 2.68
N ARG A 230 -6.58 -4.08 3.83
CA ARG A 230 -6.46 -2.73 4.38
C ARG A 230 -5.87 -2.83 5.78
N GLY A 231 -4.89 -1.98 6.05
CA GLY A 231 -4.25 -1.85 7.35
C GLY A 231 -4.27 -0.40 7.81
N LYS A 232 -3.87 -0.19 9.06
CA LYS A 232 -3.62 1.14 9.62
C LYS A 232 -2.40 1.04 10.52
N VAL A 233 -1.57 2.08 10.51
CA VAL A 233 -0.45 2.22 11.45
C VAL A 233 -0.47 3.61 12.06
N TYR A 234 0.09 3.72 13.26
CA TYR A 234 0.21 4.97 13.99
C TYR A 234 1.68 5.35 14.09
N LEU A 235 2.02 6.57 13.69
CA LEU A 235 3.37 7.11 13.83
C LEU A 235 3.38 8.26 14.84
N HIS A 236 4.33 8.24 15.77
CA HIS A 236 4.44 9.27 16.79
C HIS A 236 5.53 10.30 16.47
N VAL A 237 6.62 9.90 15.82
CA VAL A 237 7.76 10.79 15.58
C VAL A 237 7.65 11.49 14.23
N ARG A 238 7.81 12.81 14.23
CA ARG A 238 7.73 13.66 13.01
C ARG A 238 8.77 13.25 11.97
N ASP A 239 9.97 12.89 12.40
CA ASP A 239 11.05 12.39 11.52
C ASP A 239 10.63 11.15 10.73
N THR A 240 9.96 10.20 11.40
CA THR A 240 9.44 8.99 10.75
C THR A 240 8.38 9.34 9.70
N TYR A 241 7.51 10.30 10.01
CA TYR A 241 6.46 10.74 9.09
C TYR A 241 7.02 11.27 7.76
N ALA A 242 8.21 11.90 7.77
CA ALA A 242 8.86 12.38 6.55
C ALA A 242 9.21 11.25 5.55
N PHE A 243 9.44 10.02 6.03
CA PHE A 243 9.69 8.86 5.18
C PHE A 243 8.44 8.36 4.45
N LEU A 244 7.24 8.64 4.98
CA LEU A 244 6.00 8.34 4.27
C LEU A 244 5.86 9.20 3.02
N LEU A 245 6.08 10.51 3.19
CA LEU A 245 5.91 11.52 2.17
C LEU A 245 7.01 11.45 1.11
N GLY A 246 8.27 11.29 1.54
CA GLY A 246 9.42 11.52 0.68
C GLY A 246 9.59 13.01 0.38
N ARG A 247 10.28 13.31 -0.72
CA ARG A 247 10.54 14.69 -1.17
C ARG A 247 10.65 14.73 -2.70
N GLU A 248 9.90 15.63 -3.34
CA GLU A 248 10.08 15.89 -4.77
C GLU A 248 11.39 16.63 -5.04
N ALA A 249 11.92 16.48 -6.25
CA ALA A 249 13.08 17.28 -6.66
C ALA A 249 12.64 18.74 -6.80
N ASN A 250 13.37 19.64 -6.15
CA ASN A 250 13.17 21.06 -6.31
C ASN A 250 14.44 21.67 -6.93
N PRO A 251 14.38 22.14 -8.20
CA PRO A 251 15.54 22.67 -8.90
C PRO A 251 16.01 24.02 -8.34
N GLU A 252 15.11 24.83 -7.77
CA GLU A 252 15.46 26.14 -7.20
C GLU A 252 16.29 26.00 -5.91
N THR A 253 15.90 25.04 -5.07
CA THR A 253 16.60 24.76 -3.80
C THR A 253 17.72 23.72 -3.94
N HIS A 254 17.98 23.23 -5.16
CA HIS A 254 18.97 22.17 -5.45
C HIS A 254 18.75 20.89 -4.63
N LYS A 255 17.52 20.68 -4.14
CA LYS A 255 17.17 19.52 -3.30
C LYS A 255 16.76 18.36 -4.21
N GLY A 256 17.53 17.28 -4.15
CA GLY A 256 17.25 16.06 -4.90
C GLY A 256 16.00 15.30 -4.43
N TYR A 257 15.45 14.49 -5.33
CA TYR A 257 14.31 13.60 -5.09
C TYR A 257 14.63 12.53 -4.04
N ILE A 258 13.69 12.30 -3.12
CA ILE A 258 13.73 11.23 -2.12
C ILE A 258 12.43 10.43 -2.23
N ALA A 259 12.56 9.13 -2.54
CA ALA A 259 11.42 8.21 -2.56
C ALA A 259 10.82 8.04 -1.16
N GLY A 260 9.53 8.31 -1.03
CA GLY A 260 8.75 7.97 0.17
C GLY A 260 8.20 6.55 0.12
N MET A 261 7.72 6.05 1.26
CA MET A 261 7.14 4.71 1.41
C MET A 261 5.98 4.47 0.43
N PHE A 262 5.09 5.45 0.25
CA PHE A 262 3.96 5.31 -0.66
C PHE A 262 4.39 5.23 -2.14
N ALA A 263 5.40 6.01 -2.53
CA ALA A 263 5.97 5.95 -3.87
C ALA A 263 6.64 4.59 -4.14
N ALA A 264 7.38 4.07 -3.15
CA ALA A 264 7.97 2.73 -3.21
C ALA A 264 6.88 1.65 -3.32
N GLY A 265 5.91 1.64 -2.40
CA GLY A 265 4.81 0.66 -2.36
C GLY A 265 3.92 0.67 -3.61
N LYS A 266 3.68 1.84 -4.21
CA LYS A 266 2.96 1.95 -5.50
C LYS A 266 3.74 1.29 -6.64
N THR A 267 5.05 1.55 -6.71
CA THR A 267 5.93 1.00 -7.76
C THR A 267 6.15 -0.50 -7.60
N MET A 268 6.03 -1.05 -6.38
CA MET A 268 6.09 -2.50 -6.17
C MET A 268 5.09 -3.27 -7.02
N ARG A 269 3.90 -2.71 -7.28
CA ARG A 269 2.91 -3.37 -8.14
C ARG A 269 3.45 -3.65 -9.54
N THR A 270 4.11 -2.68 -10.15
CA THR A 270 4.64 -2.84 -11.51
C THR A 270 5.83 -3.79 -11.51
N LEU A 271 6.64 -3.77 -10.46
CA LEU A 271 7.77 -4.70 -10.30
C LEU A 271 7.31 -6.15 -10.18
N VAL A 272 6.31 -6.43 -9.33
CA VAL A 272 5.70 -7.76 -9.20
C VAL A 272 5.08 -8.21 -10.52
N GLN A 273 4.38 -7.33 -11.23
CA GLN A 273 3.85 -7.62 -12.56
C GLN A 273 4.97 -7.94 -13.57
N GLY A 274 6.10 -7.23 -13.50
CA GLY A 274 7.27 -7.52 -14.32
C GLY A 274 7.85 -8.91 -14.07
N HIS A 275 7.90 -9.34 -12.81
CA HIS A 275 8.31 -10.70 -12.44
C HIS A 275 7.36 -11.75 -12.99
N VAL A 276 6.04 -11.57 -12.81
CA VAL A 276 5.01 -12.48 -13.35
C VAL A 276 5.08 -12.56 -14.88
N ALA A 277 5.41 -11.45 -15.55
CA ALA A 277 5.64 -11.41 -16.99
C ALA A 277 6.98 -12.03 -17.44
N GLY A 278 7.76 -12.62 -16.51
CA GLY A 278 8.99 -13.34 -16.81
C GLY A 278 10.23 -12.47 -17.00
N CYS A 279 10.26 -11.24 -16.47
CA CYS A 279 11.44 -10.38 -16.52
C CYS A 279 12.49 -10.79 -15.49
N PRO A 280 13.73 -11.19 -15.90
CA PRO A 280 14.77 -11.58 -14.95
C PRO A 280 15.26 -10.45 -14.05
N TYR A 281 15.33 -9.21 -14.58
CA TYR A 281 15.68 -8.03 -13.78
C TYR A 281 14.63 -7.73 -12.70
N ALA A 282 13.34 -7.92 -13.00
CA ALA A 282 12.30 -7.74 -12.00
C ALA A 282 12.47 -8.73 -10.83
N THR A 283 12.75 -10.00 -11.14
CA THR A 283 13.09 -11.03 -10.13
C THR A 283 14.28 -10.59 -9.27
N TRP A 284 15.35 -10.09 -9.90
CA TRP A 284 16.53 -9.65 -9.17
C TRP A 284 16.27 -8.48 -8.24
N TYR A 285 15.55 -7.45 -8.70
CA TYR A 285 15.21 -6.32 -7.84
C TYR A 285 14.31 -6.71 -6.67
N LEU A 286 13.37 -7.64 -6.86
CA LEU A 286 12.55 -8.15 -5.75
C LEU A 286 13.41 -8.84 -4.69
N ILE A 287 14.36 -9.68 -5.10
CA ILE A 287 15.32 -10.32 -4.18
C ILE A 287 16.15 -9.28 -3.45
N GLN A 288 16.69 -8.28 -4.15
CA GLN A 288 17.46 -7.19 -3.52
C GLN A 288 16.64 -6.39 -2.51
N ILE A 289 15.35 -6.18 -2.78
CA ILE A 289 14.42 -5.52 -1.85
C ILE A 289 14.17 -6.40 -0.62
N GLU A 290 13.99 -7.72 -0.78
CA GLU A 290 13.83 -8.65 0.34
C GLU A 290 15.06 -8.74 1.22
N GLU A 291 16.25 -8.80 0.62
CA GLU A 291 17.54 -8.72 1.32
C GLU A 291 17.68 -7.38 2.04
N GLY A 292 17.34 -6.27 1.39
CA GLY A 292 17.34 -4.94 2.00
C GLY A 292 16.39 -4.84 3.19
N MET A 293 15.20 -5.43 3.09
CA MET A 293 14.25 -5.51 4.21
C MET A 293 14.80 -6.35 5.36
N ALA A 294 15.43 -7.50 5.08
CA ALA A 294 16.04 -8.36 6.09
C ALA A 294 17.20 -7.63 6.79
N LYS A 295 18.07 -6.98 6.03
CA LYS A 295 19.18 -6.17 6.55
C LYS A 295 18.67 -5.06 7.48
N ILE A 296 17.65 -4.30 7.10
CA ILE A 296 17.12 -3.25 7.96
C ILE A 296 16.48 -3.83 9.22
N ARG A 297 15.79 -4.97 9.14
CA ARG A 297 15.25 -5.63 10.35
C ARG A 297 16.35 -6.00 11.34
N GLU A 298 17.48 -6.52 10.89
CA GLU A 298 18.62 -6.80 11.77
C GLU A 298 19.25 -5.52 12.31
N MET A 299 19.44 -4.50 11.47
CA MET A 299 19.95 -3.20 11.93
C MET A 299 19.02 -2.54 12.97
N VAL A 300 17.70 -2.69 12.83
CA VAL A 300 16.76 -2.15 13.81
C VAL A 300 16.92 -2.84 15.15
N LYS A 301 17.07 -4.17 15.19
CA LYS A 301 17.35 -4.90 16.43
C LYS A 301 18.66 -4.43 17.08
N GLU A 302 19.71 -4.28 16.28
CA GLU A 302 21.00 -3.78 16.75
C GLU A 302 20.88 -2.37 17.34
N LYS A 303 20.20 -1.46 16.63
CA LYS A 303 19.99 -0.07 17.07
C LYS A 303 19.02 0.05 18.24
N GLU A 304 18.07 -0.86 18.38
CA GLU A 304 17.21 -0.94 19.55
C GLU A 304 18.03 -1.31 20.80
N ALA A 305 18.91 -2.31 20.69
CA ALA A 305 19.82 -2.67 21.78
C ALA A 305 20.80 -1.54 22.13
N GLN A 306 21.37 -0.86 21.12
CA GLN A 306 22.22 0.32 21.34
C GLN A 306 21.46 1.48 21.99
N ALA A 307 20.20 1.71 21.59
CA ALA A 307 19.36 2.74 22.18
C ALA A 307 19.04 2.44 23.65
N GLN A 308 18.75 1.19 23.98
CA GLN A 308 18.56 0.74 25.35
C GLN A 308 19.84 0.95 26.16
N ALA A 309 20.97 0.42 25.71
CA ALA A 309 22.26 0.56 26.41
C ALA A 309 22.64 2.02 26.66
N LEU A 310 22.46 2.89 25.66
CA LEU A 310 22.71 4.33 25.78
C LEU A 310 21.85 4.98 26.88
N VAL A 311 20.56 4.66 26.89
CA VAL A 311 19.59 5.19 27.85
C VAL A 311 19.90 4.71 29.27
N GLU A 312 20.26 3.43 29.42
CA GLU A 312 20.59 2.86 30.72
C GLU A 312 21.88 3.44 31.30
N ALA A 313 22.88 3.70 30.45
CA ALA A 313 24.11 4.37 30.82
C ALA A 313 23.91 5.86 31.13
N ALA A 314 22.93 6.52 30.49
CA ALA A 314 22.67 7.94 30.68
C ALA A 314 22.00 8.26 32.03
N THR A 315 21.09 7.39 32.50
CA THR A 315 20.35 7.66 33.75
C THR A 315 19.72 6.40 34.37
N PRO A 316 19.66 6.30 35.71
CA PRO A 316 18.86 5.27 36.36
C PRO A 316 17.34 5.51 36.22
N VAL A 317 16.90 6.71 35.84
CA VAL A 317 15.47 7.04 35.68
C VAL A 317 14.90 6.38 34.42
N ARG A 318 13.86 5.58 34.56
CA ARG A 318 13.17 4.93 33.43
C ARG A 318 12.00 5.80 32.95
N LEU A 319 12.14 6.35 31.74
CA LEU A 319 11.12 7.14 31.06
C LEU A 319 10.29 6.24 30.15
N GLU A 320 9.00 6.54 30.02
CA GLU A 320 8.17 5.88 29.02
C GLU A 320 8.54 6.34 27.60
N PRO A 321 8.46 5.45 26.59
CA PRO A 321 8.69 5.83 25.20
C PRO A 321 7.79 6.98 24.77
N PHE A 322 8.34 7.92 24.01
CA PHE A 322 7.61 9.10 23.57
C PHE A 322 6.31 8.73 22.83
N THR A 323 5.20 9.33 23.25
CA THR A 323 3.91 9.28 22.57
C THR A 323 3.47 10.68 22.18
N SER A 324 3.28 10.92 20.87
CA SER A 324 2.64 12.14 20.39
C SER A 324 1.21 12.28 20.93
N ARG A 325 0.78 13.51 21.21
CA ARG A 325 -0.62 13.84 21.57
C ARG A 325 -1.60 13.57 20.41
N GLY A 326 -1.11 13.69 19.17
CA GLY A 326 -1.85 13.36 17.96
C GLY A 326 -0.97 12.48 17.08
N PRO A 327 -0.93 11.15 17.31
CA PRO A 327 -0.22 10.26 16.42
C PRO A 327 -0.85 10.30 15.03
N ALA A 328 -0.03 10.27 13.99
CA ALA A 328 -0.52 10.24 12.63
C ALA A 328 -1.08 8.85 12.32
N GLU A 329 -2.39 8.78 12.06
CA GLU A 329 -3.03 7.56 11.55
C GLU A 329 -2.81 7.46 10.04
N VAL A 330 -2.15 6.39 9.62
CA VAL A 330 -1.76 6.17 8.24
C VAL A 330 -2.53 4.96 7.70
N PRO A 331 -3.53 5.16 6.82
CA PRO A 331 -4.21 4.06 6.17
C PRO A 331 -3.28 3.38 5.16
N LEU A 332 -3.30 2.04 5.14
CA LEU A 332 -2.50 1.21 4.25
C LEU A 332 -3.44 0.44 3.30
N ASP A 333 -3.30 0.67 2.00
CA ASP A 333 -4.13 0.07 0.95
C ASP A 333 -3.29 -0.41 -0.25
N PHE A 334 -2.11 -0.97 0.05
CA PHE A 334 -1.17 -1.41 -0.98
C PHE A 334 -1.68 -2.61 -1.79
N ALA A 335 -1.41 -2.58 -3.09
CA ALA A 335 -1.72 -3.69 -3.99
C ALA A 335 -0.76 -4.88 -3.84
N ALA A 336 0.48 -4.64 -3.39
CA ALA A 336 1.50 -5.66 -3.18
C ALA A 336 1.84 -5.78 -1.69
N SER A 337 2.11 -7.02 -1.23
CA SER A 337 2.49 -7.36 0.14
C SER A 337 3.65 -6.50 0.67
N TYR A 338 4.64 -6.22 -0.19
CA TYR A 338 5.80 -5.38 0.11
C TYR A 338 5.48 -4.02 0.73
N GLY A 339 4.38 -3.37 0.32
CA GLY A 339 4.00 -2.07 0.89
C GLY A 339 3.68 -2.16 2.39
N PHE A 340 3.06 -3.27 2.83
CA PHE A 340 2.80 -3.53 4.24
C PHE A 340 4.09 -3.81 5.01
N HIS A 341 5.05 -4.53 4.41
CA HIS A 341 6.36 -4.77 5.03
C HIS A 341 7.18 -3.49 5.16
N PHE A 342 7.11 -2.57 4.19
CA PHE A 342 7.72 -1.26 4.33
C PHE A 342 7.13 -0.47 5.51
N ALA A 343 5.81 -0.54 5.71
CA ALA A 343 5.14 0.08 6.85
C ALA A 343 5.55 -0.55 8.18
N ASP A 344 5.65 -1.89 8.26
CA ASP A 344 6.15 -2.59 9.47
C ASP A 344 7.56 -2.12 9.85
N ILE A 345 8.49 -2.08 8.90
CA ILE A 345 9.86 -1.63 9.14
C ILE A 345 9.86 -0.18 9.63
N LEU A 346 9.02 0.69 9.04
CA LEU A 346 8.95 2.09 9.42
C LEU A 346 8.38 2.28 10.85
N VAL A 347 7.42 1.45 11.28
CA VAL A 347 6.90 1.45 12.66
C VAL A 347 7.99 1.00 13.63
N ARG A 348 8.78 -0.02 13.29
CA ARG A 348 9.90 -0.45 14.16
C ARG A 348 10.96 0.64 14.29
N TYR A 349 11.25 1.35 13.20
CA TYR A 349 12.10 2.54 13.22
C TYR A 349 11.51 3.65 14.13
N ASP A 350 10.21 3.94 14.02
CA ASP A 350 9.52 4.89 14.91
C ASP A 350 9.73 4.52 16.38
N ASN A 351 9.57 3.25 16.73
CA ASN A 351 9.69 2.77 18.10
C ASN A 351 11.10 2.98 18.68
N VAL A 352 12.16 2.74 17.91
CA VAL A 352 13.54 3.04 18.34
C VAL A 352 13.68 4.53 18.64
N LEU A 353 13.17 5.39 17.76
CA LEU A 353 13.23 6.84 17.97
C LEU A 353 12.39 7.29 19.16
N ARG A 354 11.23 6.67 19.40
CA ARG A 354 10.35 7.00 20.54
C ARG A 354 11.04 6.79 21.87
N VAL A 355 11.80 5.70 22.01
CA VAL A 355 12.63 5.46 23.21
C VAL A 355 13.60 6.61 23.39
N LEU A 356 14.46 6.88 22.40
CA LEU A 356 15.50 7.91 22.49
C LEU A 356 14.93 9.33 22.68
N GLN A 357 13.80 9.65 22.04
CA GLN A 357 13.22 10.99 22.06
C GLN A 357 12.78 11.43 23.46
N SER A 358 12.31 10.49 24.29
CA SER A 358 11.93 10.80 25.68
C SER A 358 13.13 11.31 26.48
N TYR A 359 14.27 10.64 26.36
CA TYR A 359 15.54 10.98 27.02
C TYR A 359 16.19 12.23 26.45
N LEU A 360 16.15 12.40 25.12
CA LEU A 360 16.67 13.60 24.45
C LEU A 360 15.94 14.86 24.93
N ARG A 361 14.60 14.82 25.03
CA ARG A 361 13.79 15.97 25.48
C ARG A 361 14.05 16.35 26.93
N GLN A 362 14.40 15.38 27.76
CA GLN A 362 14.73 15.61 29.18
C GLN A 362 16.21 15.97 29.40
N GLY A 363 17.03 15.94 28.34
CA GLY A 363 18.44 16.30 28.39
C GLY A 363 19.38 15.20 28.92
N PHE A 364 18.94 13.94 28.95
CA PHE A 364 19.78 12.81 29.38
C PHE A 364 20.75 12.33 28.31
N ILE A 365 20.39 12.48 27.04
CA ILE A 365 21.25 12.17 25.89
C ILE A 365 21.38 13.40 25.00
N THR A 366 22.47 13.45 24.25
CA THR A 366 22.78 14.53 23.32
C THR A 366 22.12 14.31 21.96
N GLN A 367 22.05 15.39 21.17
CA GLN A 367 21.56 15.32 19.80
C GLN A 367 22.46 14.43 18.91
N ASP A 368 23.76 14.37 19.20
CA ASP A 368 24.73 13.59 18.42
C ASP A 368 24.59 12.10 18.70
N GLU A 369 24.42 11.70 19.96
CA GLU A 369 24.08 10.32 20.33
C GLU A 369 22.76 9.86 19.67
N TYR A 370 21.74 10.72 19.67
CA TYR A 370 20.48 10.46 18.94
C TYR A 370 20.72 10.25 17.44
N ARG A 371 21.50 11.14 16.81
CA ARG A 371 21.84 11.08 15.37
C ARG A 371 22.68 9.85 15.03
N ALA A 372 23.58 9.42 15.91
CA ALA A 372 24.44 8.26 15.72
C ALA A 372 23.64 6.96 15.57
N ILE A 373 22.53 6.83 16.30
CA ILE A 373 21.61 5.68 16.18
C ILE A 373 20.67 5.86 14.99
N ARG A 374 20.12 7.07 14.83
CA ARG A 374 19.08 7.38 13.84
C ARG A 374 19.58 7.39 12.39
N ASN A 375 20.75 7.96 12.12
CA ASN A 375 21.24 8.21 10.76
C ASN A 375 21.57 6.95 9.95
N PRO A 376 22.23 5.91 10.52
CA PRO A 376 22.49 4.67 9.79
C PRO A 376 21.21 3.98 9.30
N LEU A 377 20.19 3.88 10.16
CA LEU A 377 18.88 3.35 9.79
C LEU A 377 18.18 4.21 8.75
N ALA A 378 18.17 5.53 8.94
CA ALA A 378 17.58 6.49 8.00
C ALA A 378 18.20 6.37 6.60
N LYS A 379 19.52 6.18 6.50
CA LYS A 379 20.23 6.02 5.23
C LYS A 379 19.80 4.75 4.50
N GLU A 380 19.74 3.63 5.21
CA GLU A 380 19.34 2.34 4.62
C GLU A 380 17.86 2.31 4.23
N LEU A 381 16.97 2.95 5.01
CA LEU A 381 15.57 3.13 4.64
C LEU A 381 15.41 3.91 3.32
N ARG A 382 16.14 5.02 3.15
CA ARG A 382 16.11 5.79 1.88
C ARG A 382 16.62 4.95 0.71
N ARG A 383 17.64 4.13 0.93
CA ARG A 383 18.16 3.20 -0.09
C ARG A 383 17.09 2.19 -0.48
N LEU A 384 16.44 1.55 0.50
CA LEU A 384 15.38 0.56 0.27
C LEU A 384 14.22 1.15 -0.53
N PHE A 385 13.72 2.34 -0.17
CA PHE A 385 12.58 2.96 -0.87
C PHE A 385 12.92 3.44 -2.27
N ARG A 386 14.20 3.66 -2.58
CA ARG A 386 14.65 4.02 -3.92
C ARG A 386 14.73 2.82 -4.86
N LEU A 387 15.05 1.62 -4.37
CA LEU A 387 15.25 0.42 -5.20
C LEU A 387 14.10 0.12 -6.18
N PRO A 388 12.81 0.17 -5.78
CA PRO A 388 11.70 -0.12 -6.70
C PRO A 388 11.59 0.83 -7.87
N GLN A 389 12.27 1.98 -7.86
CA GLN A 389 12.23 2.97 -8.94
C GLN A 389 13.39 2.84 -9.94
N GLN A 390 14.37 1.99 -9.63
CA GLN A 390 15.61 1.90 -10.40
C GLN A 390 15.59 0.79 -11.47
N TRP A 391 14.50 0.04 -11.59
CA TRP A 391 14.39 -1.06 -12.53
C TRP A 391 13.67 -0.65 -13.83
N ARG A 392 13.92 -1.42 -14.90
CA ARG A 392 13.22 -1.33 -16.19
C ARG A 392 12.88 -2.74 -16.68
N PHE A 393 11.75 -2.88 -17.37
CA PHE A 393 11.35 -4.17 -17.93
C PHE A 393 12.27 -4.59 -19.07
N VAL A 394 12.74 -5.83 -18.99
CA VAL A 394 13.53 -6.52 -20.03
C VAL A 394 13.00 -7.95 -20.15
N GLY A 395 12.45 -8.29 -21.31
CA GLY A 395 11.91 -9.64 -21.56
C GLY A 395 13.01 -10.70 -21.55
N ARG A 396 12.67 -11.93 -21.16
CA ARG A 396 13.61 -13.06 -21.13
C ARG A 396 14.28 -13.30 -22.49
N ASP A 397 13.53 -13.18 -23.57
CA ASP A 397 14.07 -13.34 -24.94
C ASP A 397 15.16 -12.30 -25.25
N ALA A 398 14.97 -11.06 -24.81
CA ALA A 398 15.92 -9.98 -25.02
C ALA A 398 17.24 -10.23 -24.27
N VAL A 399 17.17 -10.89 -23.11
CA VAL A 399 18.32 -11.31 -22.30
C VAL A 399 19.05 -12.47 -22.98
N LEU A 400 18.33 -13.49 -23.42
CA LEU A 400 18.91 -14.68 -24.10
C LEU A 400 19.58 -14.30 -25.42
N GLN A 401 18.98 -13.40 -26.19
CA GLN A 401 19.50 -12.93 -27.47
C GLN A 401 20.52 -11.78 -27.34
N GLN A 402 20.82 -11.31 -26.11
CA GLN A 402 21.73 -10.20 -25.82
C GLN A 402 21.46 -8.94 -26.68
N THR A 403 20.18 -8.60 -26.82
CA THR A 403 19.74 -7.48 -27.66
C THR A 403 20.06 -6.11 -27.03
N ASN A 404 19.99 -5.03 -27.81
CA ASN A 404 20.24 -3.66 -27.33
C ASN A 404 19.50 -3.28 -26.02
N PRO A 405 18.23 -3.65 -25.79
CA PRO A 405 17.55 -3.39 -24.52
C PRO A 405 18.21 -4.03 -23.30
N PHE A 406 18.82 -5.21 -23.46
CA PHE A 406 19.59 -5.91 -22.42
C PHE A 406 20.92 -5.21 -22.15
N LEU A 407 21.67 -4.82 -23.18
CA LEU A 407 22.94 -4.11 -23.00
C LEU A 407 22.75 -2.75 -22.29
N ALA A 408 21.70 -2.01 -22.65
CA ALA A 408 21.35 -0.77 -21.95
C ALA A 408 20.94 -1.05 -20.48
N ALA A 409 20.22 -2.14 -20.25
CA ALA A 409 19.84 -2.56 -18.90
C ALA A 409 21.04 -2.99 -18.05
N GLU A 410 22.02 -3.67 -18.64
CA GLU A 410 23.25 -4.06 -17.95
C GLU A 410 24.09 -2.84 -17.54
N HIS A 411 24.17 -1.83 -18.40
CA HIS A 411 24.81 -0.56 -18.07
C HIS A 411 24.10 0.19 -16.93
N ASP A 412 22.77 0.28 -16.98
CA ASP A 412 21.99 1.12 -16.06
C ASP A 412 21.69 0.43 -14.71
N MET A 413 21.35 -0.86 -14.73
CA MET A 413 20.91 -1.64 -13.57
C MET A 413 22.00 -2.58 -13.04
N GLY A 414 23.05 -2.82 -13.83
CA GLY A 414 24.12 -3.76 -13.50
C GLY A 414 23.94 -5.14 -14.10
N ARG A 415 24.96 -5.97 -13.89
CA ARG A 415 25.04 -7.33 -14.43
C ARG A 415 24.17 -8.28 -13.62
N LEU A 416 23.32 -9.03 -14.32
CA LEU A 416 22.41 -9.97 -13.70
C LEU A 416 23.16 -11.20 -13.14
N PRO A 417 22.91 -11.61 -11.89
CA PRO A 417 23.46 -12.84 -11.34
C PRO A 417 23.00 -14.09 -12.10
N GLN A 418 23.90 -15.07 -12.22
CA GLN A 418 23.65 -16.30 -12.98
C GLN A 418 22.56 -17.17 -12.35
N GLU A 419 22.50 -17.24 -11.02
CA GLU A 419 21.46 -17.93 -10.25
C GLU A 419 20.02 -17.49 -10.61
N ILE A 420 19.85 -16.24 -11.06
CA ILE A 420 18.55 -15.68 -11.42
C ILE A 420 18.19 -15.99 -12.87
N LEU A 421 19.21 -16.08 -13.75
CA LEU A 421 19.03 -16.53 -15.13
C LEU A 421 18.59 -18.00 -15.14
N ASP A 422 19.23 -18.81 -14.30
CA ASP A 422 18.97 -20.24 -14.15
C ASP A 422 17.64 -20.51 -13.41
N GLY A 423 17.11 -19.49 -12.73
CA GLY A 423 15.84 -19.57 -12.00
C GLY A 423 15.95 -20.28 -10.66
N GLU A 424 17.16 -20.47 -10.14
CA GLU A 424 17.43 -21.11 -8.85
C GLU A 424 16.99 -20.22 -7.68
N ARG A 425 17.03 -18.89 -7.88
CA ARG A 425 16.69 -17.91 -6.87
C ARG A 425 15.43 -17.13 -7.23
N LEU A 426 14.43 -17.16 -6.36
CA LEU A 426 13.13 -16.51 -6.53
C LEU A 426 12.77 -15.63 -5.32
N PRO A 427 11.96 -14.59 -5.52
CA PRO A 427 11.42 -13.79 -4.41
C PRO A 427 10.47 -14.62 -3.55
N GLN A 428 10.42 -14.32 -2.26
CA GLN A 428 9.62 -15.04 -1.28
C GLN A 428 8.19 -14.51 -1.13
N LEU A 429 7.96 -13.23 -1.47
CA LEU A 429 6.72 -12.52 -1.17
C LEU A 429 5.77 -12.34 -2.37
N VAL A 430 6.04 -13.01 -3.50
CA VAL A 430 5.26 -12.92 -4.75
C VAL A 430 4.41 -14.16 -4.99
#